data_AF-G2NW71-F1
#
_entry.id   AF-G2NW71-F1
#
_cell.length_a   1.000
_cell.length_b   1.000
_cell.length_c   1.000
_cell.angle_alpha   90.00
_cell.angle_beta   90.00
_cell.angle_gamma   90.00
#
_symmetry.space_group_name_H-M   'P 1'
#
loop_
_entity.id
_entity.type
_entity.pdbx_description
1 polymer ?
#
loop_
_entity_poly.entity_id
_entity_poly.type
_entity_poly.pdbx_seq_one_letter_code
_entity_poly.pdbx_strand_id
1 'polypeptide(L)'
;MTDSENTETTEKNENTETGESGESGESGESGESKPRSERAIPLHERRRPWWHWQRLTGSRLRLAVTTGVAAAVVGALLGGAGVAWQAEAGPFADDRACWGAFSRDDVAALFDGKRDIRTSDVPITSDRIGAEGPSGECRLTSPRGRRITVQTHQLAAGFGGAGDQWADEFLSARLTPLGGGLLGMASDTRAWLALPDGCVGRPNPLDITGGPTVIDLETGWTVYDDEVDTEGRDALARAVVKLVNHYMTEKGCTGTIADPTGRMPEPPRFLDEKKDAMCDVKGLKLPGAYERHGMGRPLVTRGDGPVRTCDRSVLFDHPGLRMMTVEDPRLAVLYDRLSRDGAKDAVKAGDQDGYGFVRDDMGLFQAECQTGQVTFLVRAEDGDRPGDIRTLLPRYVAAEADRLGCGPLHITLPAKG
;
A
#
# COMPACT_ATOMS: atom_id res chain seq x y z
N MET A 1 -11.64 -8.97 -74.97
CA MET A 1 -12.85 -8.51 -74.26
C MET A 1 -12.38 -8.07 -72.88
N THR A 2 -12.24 -6.74 -72.73
CA THR A 2 -12.24 -5.90 -71.50
C THR A 2 -11.38 -6.38 -70.32
N ASP A 3 -10.19 -5.86 -70.01
CA ASP A 3 -9.70 -4.48 -69.73
C ASP A 3 -10.32 -3.77 -68.51
N SER A 4 -9.41 -3.33 -67.62
CA SER A 4 -9.45 -2.14 -66.74
C SER A 4 -10.39 -2.16 -65.51
N GLU A 5 -10.12 -1.55 -64.36
CA GLU A 5 -9.16 -0.49 -63.97
C GLU A 5 -9.05 -0.41 -62.43
N ASN A 6 -7.86 -0.02 -61.95
CA ASN A 6 -7.60 0.50 -60.60
C ASN A 6 -8.31 1.85 -60.39
N THR A 7 -8.69 2.17 -59.14
CA THR A 7 -8.68 3.58 -58.71
C THR A 7 -8.32 3.71 -57.24
N GLU A 8 -7.24 4.43 -57.05
CA GLU A 8 -6.60 4.91 -55.84
C GLU A 8 -7.21 6.28 -55.50
N THR A 9 -7.49 6.57 -54.24
CA THR A 9 -7.75 7.96 -53.79
C THR A 9 -7.00 8.24 -52.50
N THR A 10 -6.09 9.20 -52.63
CA THR A 10 -5.22 9.81 -51.65
C THR A 10 -5.86 11.10 -51.12
N GLU A 11 -5.96 11.27 -49.80
CA GLU A 11 -6.12 12.58 -49.13
C GLU A 11 -5.25 12.56 -47.86
N LYS A 12 -4.08 13.21 -47.88
CA LYS A 12 -3.78 14.63 -47.58
C LYS A 12 -3.54 14.89 -46.08
N ASN A 13 -2.25 14.90 -45.74
CA ASN A 13 -1.68 15.58 -44.58
C ASN A 13 -1.74 17.10 -44.79
N GLU A 14 -2.25 17.84 -43.80
CA GLU A 14 -1.96 19.26 -43.61
C GLU A 14 -1.39 19.48 -42.21
N ASN A 15 -0.10 19.82 -42.17
CA ASN A 15 0.54 20.53 -41.07
C ASN A 15 0.04 21.98 -41.09
N THR A 16 -0.22 22.57 -39.93
CA THR A 16 -0.27 24.03 -39.79
C THR A 16 0.54 24.43 -38.57
N GLU A 17 1.75 24.92 -38.83
CA GLU A 17 2.45 25.86 -37.96
C GLU A 17 1.85 27.26 -38.20
N THR A 18 1.52 27.97 -37.13
CA THR A 18 1.50 29.44 -37.12
C THR A 18 1.97 29.91 -35.75
N GLY A 19 3.14 30.54 -35.74
CA GLY A 19 3.55 31.47 -34.69
C GLY A 19 3.54 32.89 -35.25
N GLU A 20 3.20 33.85 -34.39
CA GLU A 20 3.59 35.28 -34.37
C GLU A 20 2.87 35.89 -33.14
N SER A 21 3.56 36.20 -32.03
CA SER A 21 4.23 37.47 -31.71
C SER A 21 3.32 38.72 -31.66
N GLY A 22 3.28 39.37 -30.49
CA GLY A 22 2.70 40.69 -30.27
C GLY A 22 2.45 40.92 -28.77
N GLU A 23 3.44 41.33 -27.98
CA GLU A 23 3.84 42.72 -27.66
C GLU A 23 3.16 43.26 -26.38
N SER A 24 4.00 43.90 -25.59
CA SER A 24 3.84 44.44 -24.24
C SER A 24 2.92 45.65 -24.12
N GLY A 25 2.26 45.81 -22.96
CA GLY A 25 1.59 47.04 -22.55
C GLY A 25 1.42 47.13 -21.04
N GLU A 26 2.18 48.02 -20.42
CA GLU A 26 2.31 48.30 -18.98
C GLU A 26 1.47 49.53 -18.57
N SER A 27 1.20 49.68 -17.27
CA SER A 27 0.73 50.88 -16.53
C SER A 27 -0.74 51.35 -16.73
N GLY A 28 -1.49 51.86 -15.75
CA GLY A 28 -1.26 52.23 -14.34
C GLY A 28 -2.62 52.64 -13.71
N GLU A 29 -2.82 52.42 -12.40
CA GLU A 29 -2.98 53.46 -11.34
C GLU A 29 -4.12 54.48 -11.57
N SER A 30 -5.07 54.75 -10.67
CA SER A 30 -4.88 55.23 -9.29
C SER A 30 -6.22 55.73 -8.69
N GLY A 31 -6.25 55.91 -7.35
CA GLY A 31 -7.20 56.75 -6.59
C GLY A 31 -8.01 55.97 -5.56
N GLU A 32 -7.58 55.71 -4.32
CA GLU A 32 -7.10 56.56 -3.21
C GLU A 32 -8.11 57.57 -2.63
N SER A 33 -8.61 57.27 -1.42
CA SER A 33 -8.93 58.28 -0.39
C SER A 33 -8.88 57.70 1.03
N LYS A 34 -7.77 58.00 1.72
CA LYS A 34 -7.46 58.07 3.16
C LYS A 34 -8.38 59.10 3.92
N PRO A 35 -8.18 59.48 5.22
CA PRO A 35 -7.34 58.98 6.34
C PRO A 35 -8.00 59.05 7.77
N ARG A 36 -7.17 58.81 8.81
CA ARG A 36 -7.18 59.19 10.26
C ARG A 36 -7.54 58.06 11.25
N SER A 37 -6.90 57.88 12.42
CA SER A 37 -5.77 58.53 13.12
C SER A 37 -5.45 57.74 14.41
N GLU A 38 -4.15 57.52 14.66
CA GLU A 38 -3.39 57.49 15.94
C GLU A 38 -3.97 57.04 17.29
N ARG A 39 -3.19 56.18 17.99
CA ARG A 39 -2.68 56.25 19.40
C ARG A 39 -2.16 54.83 19.77
N ALA A 40 -1.15 54.55 20.61
CA ALA A 40 -0.02 55.23 21.24
C ALA A 40 0.88 54.12 21.89
N ILE A 41 2.18 54.39 22.05
CA ILE A 41 3.27 53.57 22.65
C ILE A 41 3.09 53.48 24.21
N PRO A 42 3.42 52.40 24.97
CA PRO A 42 4.82 52.04 25.29
C PRO A 42 5.22 50.58 25.63
N LEU A 43 6.53 50.33 25.41
CA LEU A 43 7.32 49.20 25.89
C LEU A 43 7.99 49.55 27.24
N HIS A 44 7.68 48.78 28.29
CA HIS A 44 8.38 48.64 29.59
C HIS A 44 7.86 47.31 30.21
N GLU A 45 8.53 46.47 31.00
CA GLU A 45 9.82 46.49 31.70
C GLU A 45 10.10 45.09 32.31
N ARG A 46 11.40 44.75 32.45
CA ARG A 46 12.06 43.95 33.54
C ARG A 46 11.71 42.45 33.68
N ARG A 47 12.68 41.52 33.86
CA ARG A 47 13.78 41.53 34.85
C ARG A 47 15.02 40.72 34.41
N ARG A 48 16.22 41.24 34.75
CA ARG A 48 17.50 40.51 34.97
C ARG A 48 17.52 39.89 36.41
N PRO A 49 18.41 38.94 36.81
CA PRO A 49 19.88 39.09 37.03
C PRO A 49 20.73 37.88 36.53
N TRP A 50 21.97 38.00 36.02
CA TRP A 50 23.27 38.41 36.63
C TRP A 50 23.73 37.40 37.74
N TRP A 51 24.86 36.68 37.65
CA TRP A 51 26.28 36.98 38.02
C TRP A 51 27.21 35.84 37.49
N HIS A 52 28.20 36.13 36.62
CA HIS A 52 29.66 36.28 36.88
C HIS A 52 30.39 34.95 37.14
N TRP A 53 31.52 34.64 36.49
CA TRP A 53 32.80 35.32 36.70
C TRP A 53 33.66 35.55 35.44
N GLN A 54 34.37 36.67 35.50
CA GLN A 54 35.41 37.13 34.59
C GLN A 54 36.75 36.40 34.81
N ARG A 55 37.47 36.30 33.69
CA ARG A 55 38.92 36.54 33.48
C ARG A 55 39.91 36.00 34.51
N LEU A 56 40.80 35.15 34.00
CA LEU A 56 42.25 35.39 34.10
C LEU A 56 42.90 35.16 32.73
N THR A 57 43.24 36.25 32.06
CA THR A 57 44.32 36.30 31.06
C THR A 57 45.63 36.56 31.81
N GLY A 58 46.65 35.76 31.53
CA GLY A 58 47.99 35.98 32.08
C GLY A 58 49.02 35.12 31.37
N SER A 59 49.55 35.66 30.28
CA SER A 59 50.69 35.18 29.49
C SER A 59 51.85 34.63 30.34
N ARG A 60 52.52 33.57 29.87
CA ARG A 60 54.00 33.48 29.84
C ARG A 60 54.50 32.27 29.03
N LEU A 61 55.47 32.60 28.17
CA LEU A 61 56.58 31.80 27.67
C LEU A 61 56.35 30.68 26.63
N ARG A 62 56.77 31.03 25.41
CA ARG A 62 57.49 30.18 24.46
C ARG A 62 58.57 29.36 25.18
N LEU A 63 58.62 28.05 24.92
CA LEU A 63 59.65 27.01 25.16
C LEU A 63 58.85 25.74 25.48
N ALA A 64 58.64 24.75 24.62
CA ALA A 64 59.62 24.02 23.86
C ALA A 64 58.93 23.30 22.68
N VAL A 65 59.35 23.64 21.47
CA VAL A 65 59.37 22.68 20.35
C VAL A 65 60.52 21.72 20.64
N THR A 66 60.39 20.47 20.19
CA THR A 66 61.36 19.34 20.26
C THR A 66 61.50 18.63 21.61
N THR A 67 60.67 17.61 21.84
CA THR A 67 61.06 16.22 22.20
C THR A 67 59.81 15.45 22.63
N GLY A 68 59.44 14.39 21.90
CA GLY A 68 58.33 13.51 22.33
C GLY A 68 57.61 12.70 21.25
N VAL A 69 58.22 12.50 20.07
CA VAL A 69 57.75 11.51 19.09
C VAL A 69 58.14 10.12 19.61
N ALA A 70 57.36 9.56 20.54
CA ALA A 70 57.42 8.14 20.92
C ALA A 70 56.21 7.63 21.75
N ALA A 71 55.15 8.41 21.93
CA ALA A 71 53.96 7.96 22.70
C ALA A 71 52.63 8.08 21.92
N ALA A 72 52.69 8.37 20.61
CA ALA A 72 51.50 8.57 19.77
C ALA A 72 51.15 7.37 18.87
N VAL A 73 51.96 6.30 18.87
CA VAL A 73 51.73 5.15 17.98
C VAL A 73 50.95 4.00 18.64
N VAL A 74 50.83 3.98 19.98
CA VAL A 74 50.02 2.95 20.69
C VAL A 74 48.60 3.44 21.02
N GLY A 75 48.39 4.75 21.20
CA GLY A 75 47.04 5.30 21.43
C GLY A 75 46.14 5.33 20.18
N ALA A 76 46.74 5.47 18.99
CA ALA A 76 46.00 5.55 17.73
C ALA A 76 45.54 4.17 17.22
N LEU A 77 46.18 3.06 17.62
CA LEU A 77 45.75 1.71 17.26
C LEU A 77 44.68 1.13 18.19
N LEU A 78 44.49 1.70 19.38
CA LEU A 78 43.40 1.33 20.29
C LEU A 78 42.17 2.25 20.18
N GLY A 79 42.32 3.47 19.65
CA GLY A 79 41.20 4.39 19.40
C GLY A 79 40.39 4.09 18.13
N GLY A 80 40.99 3.45 17.12
CA GLY A 80 40.32 3.10 15.87
C GLY A 80 39.54 1.77 15.91
N ALA A 81 39.90 0.86 16.81
CA ALA A 81 39.23 -0.44 16.94
C ALA A 81 37.93 -0.38 17.77
N GLY A 82 37.76 0.65 18.62
CA GLY A 82 36.62 0.75 19.54
C GLY A 82 35.29 1.12 18.88
N VAL A 83 35.32 1.93 17.81
CA VAL A 83 34.09 2.33 17.09
C VAL A 83 33.63 1.28 16.08
N ALA A 84 34.51 0.39 15.63
CA ALA A 84 34.17 -0.72 14.72
C ALA A 84 33.61 -1.96 15.45
N TRP A 85 33.66 -2.00 16.78
CA TRP A 85 33.00 -3.06 17.57
C TRP A 85 31.56 -2.72 17.94
N GLN A 86 31.16 -1.46 17.76
CA GLN A 86 29.81 -0.97 18.09
C GLN A 86 28.92 -0.80 16.84
N ALA A 87 29.53 -0.78 15.66
CA ALA A 87 28.89 -1.25 14.43
C ALA A 87 29.20 -2.74 14.36
N GLU A 88 28.22 -3.62 14.19
CA GLU A 88 28.43 -5.06 13.98
C GLU A 88 29.09 -5.32 12.61
N ALA A 89 30.28 -4.75 12.37
CA ALA A 89 31.03 -4.78 11.12
C ALA A 89 32.33 -5.60 11.30
N GLY A 90 32.27 -6.66 12.11
CA GLY A 90 33.33 -7.66 12.25
C GLY A 90 33.13 -8.85 11.30
N PRO A 91 34.12 -9.76 11.16
CA PRO A 91 34.00 -10.98 10.35
C PRO A 91 32.95 -11.99 10.87
N PHE A 92 32.25 -11.66 11.95
CA PHE A 92 31.14 -12.41 12.55
C PHE A 92 29.82 -11.65 12.49
N ALA A 93 29.77 -10.53 11.76
CA ALA A 93 28.52 -9.84 11.44
C ALA A 93 27.58 -10.83 10.76
N ASP A 94 26.34 -10.91 11.25
CA ASP A 94 25.31 -11.70 10.61
C ASP A 94 25.10 -11.14 9.20
N ASP A 95 25.49 -11.89 8.17
CA ASP A 95 25.37 -11.47 6.77
C ASP A 95 23.96 -11.71 6.22
N ARG A 96 23.03 -12.12 7.10
CA ARG A 96 21.63 -12.28 6.79
C ARG A 96 20.93 -10.93 6.66
N ALA A 97 20.06 -10.84 5.66
CA ALA A 97 19.30 -9.64 5.33
C ALA A 97 17.92 -9.64 5.99
N CYS A 98 17.31 -8.45 6.07
CA CYS A 98 15.98 -8.23 6.63
C CYS A 98 15.83 -8.77 8.04
N TRP A 99 16.52 -8.12 8.98
CA TRP A 99 16.52 -8.48 10.42
C TRP A 99 17.01 -9.91 10.69
N GLY A 100 17.83 -10.46 9.81
CA GLY A 100 18.38 -11.82 9.94
C GLY A 100 17.50 -12.94 9.36
N ALA A 101 16.38 -12.61 8.72
CA ALA A 101 15.45 -13.61 8.17
C ALA A 101 15.97 -14.29 6.89
N PHE A 102 16.68 -13.56 6.04
CA PHE A 102 17.13 -14.06 4.74
C PHE A 102 18.63 -14.37 4.71
N SER A 103 18.97 -15.60 4.36
CA SER A 103 20.33 -15.96 3.97
C SER A 103 20.67 -15.36 2.59
N ARG A 104 21.96 -15.39 2.25
CA ARG A 104 22.44 -14.96 0.92
C ARG A 104 21.76 -15.71 -0.24
N ASP A 105 21.45 -16.99 -0.07
CA ASP A 105 20.80 -17.78 -1.11
C ASP A 105 19.31 -17.45 -1.24
N ASP A 106 18.64 -17.07 -0.13
CA ASP A 106 17.26 -16.56 -0.19
C ASP A 106 17.19 -15.24 -0.96
N VAL A 107 18.11 -14.32 -0.66
CA VAL A 107 18.22 -13.04 -1.38
C VAL A 107 18.55 -13.31 -2.84
N ALA A 108 19.44 -14.25 -3.15
CA ALA A 108 19.75 -14.60 -4.53
C ALA A 108 18.53 -15.15 -5.28
N ALA A 109 17.71 -16.00 -4.65
CA ALA A 109 16.49 -16.52 -5.25
C ALA A 109 15.49 -15.41 -5.63
N LEU A 110 15.42 -14.33 -4.84
CA LEU A 110 14.58 -13.17 -5.13
C LEU A 110 15.11 -12.29 -6.28
N PHE A 111 16.39 -12.40 -6.62
CA PHE A 111 17.06 -11.57 -7.63
C PHE A 111 17.66 -12.39 -8.78
N ASP A 112 17.01 -13.50 -9.16
CA ASP A 112 17.39 -14.32 -10.32
C ASP A 112 18.83 -14.88 -10.21
N GLY A 113 19.22 -15.28 -9.00
CA GLY A 113 20.55 -15.81 -8.66
C GLY A 113 21.63 -14.77 -8.40
N LYS A 114 21.31 -13.47 -8.48
CA LYS A 114 22.29 -12.39 -8.22
C LYS A 114 22.59 -12.27 -6.73
N ARG A 115 23.87 -12.12 -6.40
CA ARG A 115 24.37 -12.11 -5.01
C ARG A 115 24.91 -10.76 -4.55
N ASP A 116 25.07 -9.82 -5.47
CA ASP A 116 25.55 -8.47 -5.22
C ASP A 116 24.42 -7.54 -4.76
N ILE A 117 23.62 -7.99 -3.79
CA ILE A 117 22.44 -7.29 -3.28
C ILE A 117 22.80 -6.52 -2.01
N ARG A 118 22.44 -5.24 -1.98
CA ARG A 118 22.60 -4.38 -0.80
C ARG A 118 21.34 -4.44 0.05
N THR A 119 21.53 -4.49 1.36
CA THR A 119 20.46 -4.50 2.36
C THR A 119 20.52 -3.22 3.18
N SER A 120 19.37 -2.65 3.50
CA SER A 120 19.21 -1.52 4.42
C SER A 120 17.99 -1.76 5.30
N ASP A 121 18.20 -1.84 6.60
CA ASP A 121 17.16 -2.21 7.57
C ASP A 121 16.87 -1.07 8.55
N VAL A 122 15.60 -0.77 8.74
CA VAL A 122 15.04 -0.03 9.88
C VAL A 122 14.54 -1.08 10.87
N PRO A 123 15.09 -1.15 12.11
CA PRO A 123 14.69 -2.17 13.08
C PRO A 123 13.20 -2.18 13.36
N ILE A 124 12.63 -3.37 13.59
CA ILE A 124 11.22 -3.47 14.00
C ILE A 124 11.08 -2.93 15.42
N THR A 125 10.31 -1.86 15.57
CA THR A 125 10.00 -1.26 16.87
C THR A 125 8.51 -1.36 17.14
N SER A 126 8.15 -1.44 18.42
CA SER A 126 6.77 -1.26 18.88
C SER A 126 6.76 -0.06 19.82
N ASP A 127 5.71 0.75 19.80
CA ASP A 127 5.62 1.82 20.78
C ASP A 127 5.55 1.23 22.21
N ARG A 128 6.04 1.98 23.22
CA ARG A 128 6.12 1.51 24.62
C ARG A 128 4.76 1.45 25.34
N ILE A 129 3.75 2.11 24.79
CA ILE A 129 2.40 2.29 25.33
C ILE A 129 1.42 1.28 24.68
N GLY A 130 1.83 0.57 23.62
CA GLY A 130 1.03 -0.34 22.80
C GLY A 130 -0.02 0.34 21.93
N ALA A 131 0.09 1.65 21.66
CA ALA A 131 -0.93 2.39 20.89
C ALA A 131 -0.74 2.24 19.37
N GLU A 132 0.50 2.09 18.92
CA GLU A 132 0.89 1.75 17.55
C GLU A 132 1.47 0.33 17.52
N GLY A 133 0.99 -0.47 16.58
CA GLY A 133 1.51 -1.82 16.34
C GLY A 133 2.97 -1.82 15.89
N PRO A 134 3.60 -3.01 15.78
CA PRO A 134 5.00 -3.12 15.38
C PRO A 134 5.20 -2.55 13.98
N SER A 135 6.27 -1.76 13.78
CA SER A 135 6.65 -1.17 12.50
C SER A 135 8.14 -1.35 12.19
N GLY A 136 8.47 -1.65 10.93
CA GLY A 136 9.85 -1.75 10.43
C GLY A 136 9.92 -1.87 8.91
N GLU A 137 11.06 -1.52 8.32
CA GLU A 137 11.31 -1.67 6.88
C GLU A 137 12.67 -2.35 6.62
N CYS A 138 12.72 -3.27 5.66
CA CYS A 138 13.96 -3.76 5.05
C CYS A 138 13.93 -3.47 3.55
N ARG A 139 15.05 -2.99 3.00
CA ARG A 139 15.18 -2.72 1.57
C ARG A 139 16.34 -3.49 0.95
N LEU A 140 16.04 -4.33 -0.02
CA LEU A 140 16.99 -5.05 -0.84
C LEU A 140 17.16 -4.34 -2.18
N THR A 141 18.39 -4.04 -2.59
CA THR A 141 18.68 -3.29 -3.83
C THR A 141 19.77 -3.97 -4.64
N SER A 142 19.45 -4.32 -5.88
CA SER A 142 20.45 -4.79 -6.86
C SER A 142 21.25 -3.63 -7.46
N PRO A 143 22.46 -3.87 -8.02
CA PRO A 143 23.26 -2.80 -8.60
C PRO A 143 22.65 -2.19 -9.86
N ARG A 144 21.71 -2.90 -10.49
CA ARG A 144 20.94 -2.41 -11.65
C ARG A 144 19.67 -1.67 -11.26
N GLY A 145 19.40 -1.47 -9.98
CA GLY A 145 18.29 -0.66 -9.49
C GLY A 145 16.98 -1.42 -9.25
N ARG A 146 16.89 -2.74 -9.50
CA ARG A 146 15.77 -3.56 -9.01
C ARG A 146 15.76 -3.52 -7.48
N ARG A 147 14.58 -3.31 -6.88
CA ARG A 147 14.38 -3.16 -5.44
C ARG A 147 13.32 -4.14 -4.96
N ILE A 148 13.47 -4.60 -3.72
CA ILE A 148 12.43 -5.26 -2.96
C ILE A 148 12.33 -4.54 -1.62
N THR A 149 11.17 -4.00 -1.30
CA THR A 149 10.87 -3.44 0.01
C THR A 149 10.10 -4.49 0.80
N VAL A 150 10.48 -4.68 2.05
CA VAL A 150 9.77 -5.52 3.01
C VAL A 150 9.33 -4.61 4.14
N GLN A 151 8.05 -4.64 4.49
CA GLN A 151 7.53 -3.87 5.60
C GLN A 151 6.86 -4.79 6.61
N THR A 152 6.99 -4.43 7.88
CA THR A 152 6.17 -4.97 8.97
C THR A 152 5.37 -3.81 9.49
N HIS A 153 4.05 -3.95 9.54
CA HIS A 153 3.17 -2.94 10.13
C HIS A 153 1.85 -3.56 10.59
N GLN A 154 1.15 -2.86 11.49
CA GLN A 154 -0.21 -3.21 11.85
C GLN A 154 -1.18 -2.52 10.90
N LEU A 155 -2.09 -3.30 10.33
CA LEU A 155 -3.19 -2.74 9.54
C LEU A 155 -4.22 -2.07 10.45
N ALA A 156 -4.86 -1.02 9.96
CA ALA A 156 -5.87 -0.23 10.68
C ALA A 156 -6.87 0.39 9.69
N ALA A 157 -7.91 1.04 10.20
CA ALA A 157 -8.98 1.65 9.39
C ALA A 157 -8.55 2.77 8.41
N GLY A 158 -7.26 3.10 8.33
CA GLY A 158 -6.67 3.98 7.30
C GLY A 158 -6.26 3.25 6.02
N PHE A 159 -5.98 1.95 6.10
CA PHE A 159 -5.41 1.17 5.00
C PHE A 159 -6.42 0.73 3.93
N GLY A 160 -7.73 0.97 4.14
CA GLY A 160 -8.81 0.67 3.19
C GLY A 160 -9.40 1.90 2.47
N GLY A 161 -8.92 3.12 2.75
CA GLY A 161 -9.52 4.37 2.26
C GLY A 161 -8.62 5.21 1.34
N ALA A 162 -9.11 6.39 0.93
CA ALA A 162 -8.51 7.31 -0.05
C ALA A 162 -7.21 8.03 0.40
N GLY A 163 -6.34 7.34 1.14
CA GLY A 163 -5.08 7.88 1.66
C GLY A 163 -3.92 6.87 1.66
N ASP A 164 -4.20 5.57 1.87
CA ASP A 164 -3.17 4.52 1.88
C ASP A 164 -3.47 3.47 0.79
N GLN A 165 -2.50 3.28 -0.11
CA GLN A 165 -2.60 2.39 -1.29
C GLN A 165 -2.53 0.90 -0.94
N TRP A 166 -2.36 0.52 0.33
CA TRP A 166 -2.10 -0.87 0.70
C TRP A 166 -3.21 -1.82 0.26
N ALA A 167 -4.48 -1.53 0.60
CA ALA A 167 -5.58 -2.39 0.15
C ALA A 167 -5.69 -2.41 -1.37
N ASP A 168 -5.28 -1.33 -2.02
CA ASP A 168 -5.37 -1.24 -3.47
C ASP A 168 -4.38 -2.13 -4.19
N GLU A 169 -3.22 -2.30 -3.59
CA GLU A 169 -2.11 -3.08 -4.13
C GLU A 169 -2.18 -4.53 -3.65
N PHE A 170 -2.32 -4.74 -2.34
CA PHE A 170 -2.20 -6.05 -1.68
C PHE A 170 -3.51 -6.84 -1.61
N LEU A 171 -4.66 -6.22 -1.90
CA LEU A 171 -5.95 -6.93 -2.07
C LEU A 171 -6.43 -6.90 -3.52
N SER A 172 -5.54 -6.58 -4.47
CA SER A 172 -5.86 -6.51 -5.89
C SER A 172 -6.18 -7.89 -6.50
N ALA A 173 -6.85 -7.90 -7.65
CA ALA A 173 -7.26 -9.14 -8.32
C ALA A 173 -6.08 -9.99 -8.82
N ARG A 174 -4.86 -9.42 -8.90
CA ARG A 174 -3.64 -10.13 -9.33
C ARG A 174 -3.06 -11.04 -8.24
N LEU A 175 -3.33 -10.78 -6.97
CA LEU A 175 -2.81 -11.64 -5.91
C LEU A 175 -3.61 -12.93 -5.80
N THR A 176 -2.90 -14.01 -5.49
CA THR A 176 -3.44 -15.35 -5.21
C THR A 176 -3.39 -15.61 -3.72
N PRO A 177 -4.47 -16.09 -3.06
CA PRO A 177 -4.42 -16.52 -1.67
C PRO A 177 -3.33 -17.57 -1.42
N LEU A 178 -2.64 -17.49 -0.27
CA LEU A 178 -1.59 -18.45 0.10
C LEU A 178 -2.14 -19.85 0.44
N GLY A 179 -3.46 -19.97 0.64
CA GLY A 179 -4.16 -21.22 0.87
C GLY A 179 -3.98 -21.81 2.27
N GLY A 180 -4.75 -22.87 2.56
CA GLY A 180 -4.70 -23.64 3.81
C GLY A 180 -4.88 -22.79 5.08
N GLY A 181 -5.83 -21.86 5.05
CA GLY A 181 -6.24 -21.04 6.19
C GLY A 181 -5.29 -19.89 6.54
N LEU A 182 -4.24 -19.65 5.74
CA LEU A 182 -3.39 -18.48 5.93
C LEU A 182 -4.10 -17.20 5.51
N LEU A 183 -3.98 -16.17 6.34
CA LEU A 183 -4.40 -14.82 6.01
C LEU A 183 -3.28 -14.09 5.27
N GLY A 184 -3.18 -14.32 3.97
CA GLY A 184 -2.16 -13.71 3.12
C GLY A 184 -2.34 -14.06 1.66
N MET A 185 -1.70 -13.29 0.80
CA MET A 185 -1.77 -13.45 -0.65
C MET A 185 -0.43 -13.13 -1.32
N ALA A 186 -0.22 -13.62 -2.54
CA ALA A 186 0.96 -13.34 -3.34
C ALA A 186 0.65 -13.22 -4.83
N SER A 187 1.26 -12.22 -5.49
CA SER A 187 1.47 -12.10 -6.93
C SER A 187 2.97 -12.25 -7.23
N ASP A 188 3.34 -12.08 -8.49
CA ASP A 188 4.71 -12.00 -8.98
C ASP A 188 5.47 -10.72 -8.58
N THR A 189 4.76 -9.72 -8.07
CA THR A 189 5.35 -8.42 -7.69
C THR A 189 5.17 -8.08 -6.22
N ARG A 190 4.20 -8.70 -5.54
CA ARG A 190 3.82 -8.39 -4.16
C ARG A 190 3.46 -9.66 -3.41
N ALA A 191 3.75 -9.71 -2.12
CA ALA A 191 3.24 -10.75 -1.24
C ALA A 191 3.02 -10.21 0.15
N TRP A 192 2.06 -10.74 0.89
CA TRP A 192 1.83 -10.36 2.28
C TRP A 192 1.27 -11.54 3.08
N LEU A 193 1.55 -11.55 4.38
CA LEU A 193 1.03 -12.53 5.31
C LEU A 193 0.84 -11.90 6.69
N ALA A 194 -0.37 -12.07 7.23
CA ALA A 194 -0.65 -11.73 8.61
C ALA A 194 0.02 -12.69 9.58
N LEU A 195 0.54 -12.13 10.67
CA LEU A 195 0.99 -12.91 11.81
C LEU A 195 -0.21 -13.64 12.43
N PRO A 196 -0.05 -14.92 12.82
CA PRO A 196 -1.12 -15.64 13.51
C PRO A 196 -1.50 -14.95 14.83
N ASP A 197 -2.79 -14.67 15.02
CA ASP A 197 -3.31 -14.02 16.23
C ASP A 197 -2.90 -14.75 17.52
N GLY A 198 -2.81 -16.09 17.47
CA GLY A 198 -2.41 -16.92 18.61
C GLY A 198 -0.94 -16.83 19.02
N CYS A 199 -0.09 -16.16 18.22
CA CYS A 199 1.34 -16.01 18.50
C CYS A 199 1.64 -14.67 19.17
N VAL A 200 1.37 -13.55 18.50
CA VAL A 200 1.69 -12.22 19.02
C VAL A 200 0.54 -11.55 19.76
N GLY A 201 -0.66 -12.15 19.72
CA GLY A 201 -1.88 -11.51 20.18
C GLY A 201 -2.28 -10.32 19.30
N ARG A 202 -3.47 -9.78 19.53
CA ARG A 202 -3.76 -8.42 19.08
C ARG A 202 -3.09 -7.44 20.04
N PRO A 203 -2.36 -6.42 19.56
CA PRO A 203 -1.63 -5.47 20.40
C PRO A 203 -2.49 -4.85 21.52
N ASN A 204 -3.79 -4.65 21.26
CA ASN A 204 -4.75 -4.22 22.25
C ASN A 204 -6.08 -4.99 22.09
N PRO A 205 -6.50 -5.83 23.05
CA PRO A 205 -7.79 -6.54 23.02
C PRO A 205 -9.01 -5.62 23.03
N LEU A 206 -8.85 -4.37 23.46
CA LEU A 206 -9.87 -3.33 23.45
C LEU A 206 -9.84 -2.49 22.16
N ASP A 207 -8.79 -2.65 21.34
CA ASP A 207 -8.72 -2.02 20.02
C ASP A 207 -9.49 -2.87 19.03
N ILE A 208 -10.78 -2.55 18.93
CA ILE A 208 -11.71 -3.11 17.95
C ILE A 208 -11.47 -2.56 16.54
N THR A 209 -10.60 -1.56 16.37
CA THR A 209 -10.28 -0.91 15.08
C THR A 209 -8.95 -1.36 14.47
N GLY A 210 -8.14 -2.10 15.23
CA GLY A 210 -6.88 -2.67 14.81
C GLY A 210 -7.06 -3.92 13.96
N GLY A 211 -6.51 -3.91 12.76
CA GLY A 211 -6.32 -5.07 11.92
C GLY A 211 -5.11 -5.92 12.35
N PRO A 212 -4.82 -7.00 11.61
CA PRO A 212 -3.69 -7.86 11.90
C PRO A 212 -2.37 -7.12 11.68
N THR A 213 -1.33 -7.56 12.40
CA THR A 213 0.05 -7.26 12.00
C THR A 213 0.38 -8.09 10.78
N VAL A 214 0.89 -7.44 9.73
CA VAL A 214 1.31 -8.10 8.50
C VAL A 214 2.80 -7.88 8.27
N ILE A 215 3.40 -8.83 7.54
CA ILE A 215 4.64 -8.59 6.83
C ILE A 215 4.30 -8.66 5.34
N ASP A 216 4.69 -7.63 4.61
CA ASP A 216 4.49 -7.50 3.18
C ASP A 216 5.80 -7.27 2.44
N LEU A 217 5.80 -7.61 1.15
CA LEU A 217 6.89 -7.42 0.21
C LEU A 217 6.33 -6.79 -1.05
N GLU A 218 7.07 -5.83 -1.59
CA GLU A 218 6.83 -5.24 -2.91
C GLU A 218 8.13 -5.21 -3.73
N THR A 219 8.00 -5.43 -5.03
CA THR A 219 9.13 -5.37 -5.98
C THR A 219 9.05 -4.14 -6.91
N GLY A 220 8.04 -3.29 -6.72
CA GLY A 220 7.72 -2.12 -7.52
C GLY A 220 6.38 -2.22 -8.26
N TRP A 221 6.24 -1.41 -9.31
CA TRP A 221 5.02 -1.30 -10.11
C TRP A 221 4.65 -2.61 -10.81
N THR A 222 3.35 -2.86 -10.90
CA THR A 222 2.81 -3.98 -11.67
C THR A 222 2.09 -3.48 -12.92
N VAL A 223 2.32 -4.17 -14.03
CA VAL A 223 1.54 -4.00 -15.26
C VAL A 223 0.67 -5.25 -15.43
N TYR A 224 -0.61 -5.04 -15.70
CA TYR A 224 -1.62 -6.11 -15.74
C TYR A 224 -1.74 -6.77 -17.11
N ASP A 225 -1.04 -6.29 -18.14
CA ASP A 225 -1.09 -6.84 -19.50
C ASP A 225 -0.37 -8.19 -19.64
N ASP A 226 0.48 -8.54 -18.67
CA ASP A 226 1.23 -9.80 -18.65
C ASP A 226 0.57 -10.88 -17.78
N GLU A 227 0.69 -12.13 -18.22
CA GLU A 227 0.41 -13.31 -17.40
C GLU A 227 1.22 -13.25 -16.08
N VAL A 228 0.65 -13.71 -14.98
CA VAL A 228 1.35 -13.74 -13.69
C VAL A 228 2.54 -14.68 -13.78
N ASP A 229 3.75 -14.16 -13.53
CA ASP A 229 4.94 -14.99 -13.41
C ASP A 229 4.83 -15.90 -12.17
N THR A 230 4.56 -17.18 -12.43
CA THR A 230 4.32 -18.15 -11.35
C THR A 230 5.59 -18.41 -10.54
N GLU A 231 6.78 -18.35 -11.16
CA GLU A 231 8.04 -18.57 -10.44
C GLU A 231 8.32 -17.39 -9.51
N GLY A 232 8.17 -16.16 -10.01
CA GLY A 232 8.25 -14.93 -9.21
C GLY A 232 7.25 -14.93 -8.06
N ARG A 233 5.98 -15.31 -8.33
CA ARG A 233 4.93 -15.43 -7.30
C ARG A 233 5.32 -16.40 -6.20
N ASP A 234 5.76 -17.59 -6.59
CA ASP A 234 6.12 -18.64 -5.64
C ASP A 234 7.36 -18.26 -4.81
N ALA A 235 8.31 -17.52 -5.41
CA ALA A 235 9.45 -16.97 -4.69
C ALA A 235 9.03 -15.95 -3.62
N LEU A 236 8.13 -15.01 -3.95
CA LEU A 236 7.61 -14.03 -2.99
C LEU A 236 6.75 -14.69 -1.91
N ALA A 237 5.95 -15.69 -2.26
CA ALA A 237 5.15 -16.46 -1.30
C ALA A 237 6.01 -17.21 -0.27
N ARG A 238 7.11 -17.84 -0.72
CA ARG A 238 8.09 -18.46 0.19
C ARG A 238 8.80 -17.41 1.04
N ALA A 239 9.17 -16.28 0.46
CA ALA A 239 9.88 -15.21 1.15
C ALA A 239 9.05 -14.61 2.29
N VAL A 240 7.76 -14.31 2.06
CA VAL A 240 6.89 -13.77 3.12
C VAL A 240 6.68 -14.77 4.26
N VAL A 241 6.52 -16.05 3.94
CA VAL A 241 6.41 -17.11 4.97
C VAL A 241 7.69 -17.23 5.79
N LYS A 242 8.86 -17.09 5.16
CA LYS A 242 10.14 -17.13 5.86
C LYS A 242 10.33 -15.93 6.79
N LEU A 243 9.97 -14.73 6.35
CA LEU A 243 9.98 -13.53 7.19
C LEU A 243 9.06 -13.67 8.40
N VAL A 244 7.82 -14.13 8.18
CA VAL A 244 6.86 -14.35 9.26
C VAL A 244 7.35 -15.41 10.23
N ASN A 245 7.89 -16.54 9.76
CA ASN A 245 8.46 -17.58 10.62
C ASN A 245 9.65 -17.07 11.45
N HIS A 246 10.51 -16.24 10.85
CA HIS A 246 11.62 -15.60 11.57
C HIS A 246 11.09 -14.69 12.67
N TYR A 247 10.16 -13.79 12.35
CA TYR A 247 9.54 -12.89 13.31
C TYR A 247 8.83 -13.65 14.44
N MET A 248 8.07 -14.69 14.12
CA MET A 248 7.44 -15.57 15.11
C MET A 248 8.47 -16.22 16.04
N THR A 249 9.61 -16.67 15.51
CA THR A 249 10.68 -17.26 16.30
C THR A 249 11.29 -16.24 17.25
N GLU A 250 11.54 -15.01 16.80
CA GLU A 250 12.04 -13.93 17.66
C GLU A 250 11.07 -13.54 18.77
N LYS A 251 9.76 -13.66 18.52
CA LYS A 251 8.71 -13.47 19.53
C LYS A 251 8.48 -14.69 20.43
N GLY A 252 9.25 -15.77 20.26
CA GLY A 252 9.16 -16.98 21.08
C GLY A 252 7.92 -17.84 20.79
N CYS A 253 7.29 -17.68 19.63
CA CYS A 253 6.14 -18.47 19.25
C CYS A 253 6.54 -19.89 18.86
N THR A 254 5.65 -20.84 19.16
CA THR A 254 5.83 -22.25 18.80
C THR A 254 5.06 -22.55 17.52
N GLY A 255 5.70 -23.26 16.58
CA GLY A 255 5.13 -23.60 15.29
C GLY A 255 5.83 -22.92 14.12
N THR A 256 5.64 -23.49 12.93
CA THR A 256 6.24 -23.02 11.69
C THR A 256 5.20 -23.12 10.59
N ILE A 257 5.05 -22.05 9.82
CA ILE A 257 4.22 -22.02 8.64
C ILE A 257 4.99 -22.73 7.52
N ALA A 258 4.39 -23.79 6.97
CA ALA A 258 4.97 -24.52 5.86
C ALA A 258 4.95 -23.70 4.55
N ASP A 259 5.83 -24.06 3.61
CA ASP A 259 5.83 -23.51 2.25
C ASP A 259 4.42 -23.59 1.63
N PRO A 260 3.83 -22.45 1.21
CA PRO A 260 2.46 -22.42 0.74
C PRO A 260 2.31 -22.84 -0.72
N THR A 261 3.39 -22.91 -1.49
CA THR A 261 3.32 -22.96 -2.96
C THR A 261 2.62 -24.21 -3.51
N GLY A 262 2.74 -25.35 -2.82
CA GLY A 262 2.05 -26.60 -3.20
C GLY A 262 0.53 -26.62 -2.97
N ARG A 263 -0.02 -25.62 -2.28
CA ARG A 263 -1.47 -25.51 -1.97
C ARG A 263 -2.09 -24.20 -2.46
N MET A 264 -1.31 -23.32 -3.07
CA MET A 264 -1.81 -22.10 -3.66
C MET A 264 -2.69 -22.42 -4.88
N PRO A 265 -3.83 -21.74 -5.06
CA PRO A 265 -4.59 -21.81 -6.29
C PRO A 265 -3.76 -21.45 -7.53
N GLU A 266 -4.30 -21.79 -8.71
CA GLU A 266 -3.75 -21.25 -9.96
C GLU A 266 -3.76 -19.72 -9.94
N PRO A 267 -2.75 -19.05 -10.54
CA PRO A 267 -2.74 -17.60 -10.65
C PRO A 267 -4.03 -17.07 -11.31
N PRO A 268 -4.47 -15.85 -10.95
CA PRO A 268 -5.59 -15.21 -11.60
C PRO A 268 -5.29 -14.99 -13.09
N ARG A 269 -6.32 -15.11 -13.91
CA ARG A 269 -6.24 -14.91 -15.37
C ARG A 269 -7.41 -14.06 -15.83
N PHE A 270 -7.18 -13.32 -16.90
CA PHE A 270 -8.25 -12.61 -17.58
C PHE A 270 -9.34 -13.58 -18.03
N LEU A 271 -10.60 -13.24 -17.71
CA LEU A 271 -11.76 -14.06 -18.05
C LEU A 271 -12.47 -13.53 -19.29
N ASP A 272 -13.06 -14.45 -20.04
CA ASP A 272 -14.06 -14.12 -21.05
C ASP A 272 -15.43 -14.16 -20.38
N GLU A 273 -16.03 -12.98 -20.19
CA GLU A 273 -17.31 -12.85 -19.47
C GLU A 273 -18.49 -13.41 -20.27
N LYS A 274 -19.44 -14.00 -19.56
CA LYS A 274 -20.72 -14.44 -20.13
C LYS A 274 -21.67 -13.24 -20.21
N LYS A 275 -22.62 -13.26 -21.15
CA LYS A 275 -23.56 -12.14 -21.38
C LYS A 275 -24.36 -11.68 -20.16
N ASP A 276 -24.64 -12.58 -19.21
CA ASP A 276 -25.42 -12.30 -17.99
C ASP A 276 -24.59 -12.46 -16.71
N ALA A 277 -23.27 -12.31 -16.78
CA ALA A 277 -22.40 -12.33 -15.63
C ALA A 277 -21.27 -11.31 -15.78
N MET A 278 -20.92 -10.65 -14.68
CA MET A 278 -19.74 -9.79 -14.62
C MET A 278 -18.85 -10.29 -13.49
N CYS A 279 -17.54 -10.39 -13.74
CA CYS A 279 -16.55 -10.86 -12.77
C CYS A 279 -16.89 -12.24 -12.18
N ASP A 280 -17.44 -13.12 -13.02
CA ASP A 280 -17.95 -14.44 -12.65
C ASP A 280 -19.09 -14.42 -11.60
N VAL A 281 -19.73 -13.26 -11.41
CA VAL A 281 -20.93 -13.10 -10.58
C VAL A 281 -22.16 -13.12 -11.49
N LYS A 282 -22.98 -14.17 -11.33
CA LYS A 282 -24.20 -14.37 -12.13
C LYS A 282 -25.23 -13.27 -11.82
N GLY A 283 -25.88 -12.74 -12.86
CA GLY A 283 -26.94 -11.75 -12.72
C GLY A 283 -26.46 -10.30 -12.59
N LEU A 284 -25.15 -10.08 -12.48
CA LEU A 284 -24.58 -8.75 -12.68
C LEU A 284 -24.46 -8.48 -14.18
N LYS A 285 -25.32 -7.60 -14.68
CA LYS A 285 -25.21 -7.04 -16.04
C LYS A 285 -24.50 -5.70 -15.98
N LEU A 286 -23.56 -5.52 -16.90
CA LEU A 286 -22.92 -4.26 -17.19
C LEU A 286 -23.98 -3.21 -17.63
N PRO A 287 -24.03 -2.01 -17.01
CA PRO A 287 -24.81 -0.89 -17.54
C PRO A 287 -24.48 -0.60 -19.02
N GLY A 288 -25.46 -0.18 -19.82
CA GLY A 288 -25.33 -0.07 -21.29
C GLY A 288 -24.26 0.91 -21.85
N ALA A 289 -23.51 1.60 -20.98
CA ALA A 289 -22.29 2.33 -21.36
C ALA A 289 -21.04 1.42 -21.42
N TYR A 290 -21.00 0.35 -20.62
CA TYR A 290 -19.90 -0.61 -20.55
C TYR A 290 -19.86 -1.62 -21.70
N GLU A 291 -20.99 -1.88 -22.36
CA GLU A 291 -21.02 -2.69 -23.58
C GLU A 291 -20.40 -1.95 -24.79
N ARG A 292 -20.34 -0.60 -24.72
CA ARG A 292 -19.93 0.26 -25.85
C ARG A 292 -18.48 0.74 -25.81
N HIS A 293 -17.84 0.73 -24.64
CA HIS A 293 -16.45 1.16 -24.46
C HIS A 293 -15.66 0.04 -23.79
N GLY A 294 -14.86 -0.69 -24.57
CA GLY A 294 -14.15 -1.91 -24.17
C GLY A 294 -13.19 -1.73 -22.99
N MET A 295 -13.69 -1.90 -21.78
CA MET A 295 -12.96 -1.79 -20.50
C MET A 295 -12.03 -2.97 -20.19
N GLY A 296 -11.43 -3.60 -21.21
CA GLY A 296 -10.58 -4.77 -21.04
C GLY A 296 -11.32 -5.99 -20.47
N ARG A 297 -10.64 -7.14 -20.45
CA ARG A 297 -11.16 -8.35 -19.80
C ARG A 297 -11.03 -8.20 -18.28
N PRO A 298 -11.97 -8.70 -17.46
CA PRO A 298 -11.78 -8.69 -16.01
C PRO A 298 -10.68 -9.65 -15.59
N LEU A 299 -9.92 -9.26 -14.57
CA LEU A 299 -9.08 -10.15 -13.77
C LEU A 299 -9.81 -10.44 -12.46
N VAL A 300 -9.91 -11.71 -12.07
CA VAL A 300 -10.62 -12.12 -10.84
C VAL A 300 -9.69 -12.98 -9.98
N THR A 301 -9.61 -12.67 -8.70
CA THR A 301 -8.93 -13.50 -7.69
C THR A 301 -9.48 -14.93 -7.74
N ARG A 302 -8.60 -15.94 -7.68
CA ARG A 302 -8.96 -17.36 -7.71
C ARG A 302 -8.74 -18.04 -6.36
N GLY A 303 -9.60 -19.01 -6.08
CA GLY A 303 -9.56 -19.84 -4.88
C GLY A 303 -10.16 -19.16 -3.66
N ASP A 304 -10.35 -19.96 -2.61
CA ASP A 304 -10.83 -19.48 -1.33
C ASP A 304 -9.72 -18.68 -0.63
N GLY A 305 -10.08 -17.51 -0.10
CA GLY A 305 -9.10 -16.58 0.43
C GLY A 305 -9.72 -15.46 1.24
N PRO A 306 -8.89 -14.52 1.73
CA PRO A 306 -9.37 -13.46 2.61
C PRO A 306 -10.18 -12.39 1.87
N VAL A 307 -10.02 -12.32 0.54
CA VAL A 307 -10.76 -11.41 -0.34
C VAL A 307 -11.04 -12.09 -1.68
N ARG A 308 -12.14 -11.67 -2.32
CA ARG A 308 -12.45 -11.92 -3.72
C ARG A 308 -12.52 -10.60 -4.44
N THR A 309 -11.53 -10.31 -5.29
CA THR A 309 -11.44 -9.05 -6.03
C THR A 309 -11.61 -9.29 -7.52
N CYS A 310 -12.31 -8.38 -8.18
CA CYS A 310 -12.38 -8.27 -9.62
C CYS A 310 -11.97 -6.88 -10.06
N ASP A 311 -10.99 -6.82 -10.95
CA ASP A 311 -10.45 -5.59 -11.52
C ASP A 311 -10.66 -5.56 -13.04
N ARG A 312 -11.02 -4.39 -13.57
CA ARG A 312 -11.16 -4.13 -15.02
C ARG A 312 -10.40 -2.85 -15.39
N SER A 313 -9.90 -2.79 -16.62
CA SER A 313 -9.11 -1.66 -17.13
C SER A 313 -8.01 -1.23 -16.15
N VAL A 314 -7.11 -2.16 -15.83
CA VAL A 314 -6.05 -1.89 -14.86
C VAL A 314 -4.87 -1.23 -15.54
N LEU A 315 -4.52 -0.03 -15.08
CA LEU A 315 -3.34 0.69 -15.50
C LEU A 315 -2.51 1.03 -14.25
N PHE A 316 -1.26 0.55 -14.17
CA PHE A 316 -0.35 0.79 -13.04
C PHE A 316 -0.99 0.54 -11.65
N ASP A 317 -1.56 -0.64 -11.42
CA ASP A 317 -2.29 -0.99 -10.17
C ASP A 317 -3.59 -0.20 -9.90
N HIS A 318 -4.00 0.70 -10.81
CA HIS A 318 -5.26 1.43 -10.72
C HIS A 318 -6.32 0.83 -11.66
N PRO A 319 -7.31 0.09 -11.12
CA PRO A 319 -8.41 -0.42 -11.92
C PRO A 319 -9.46 0.68 -12.18
N GLY A 320 -9.83 0.86 -13.45
CA GLY A 320 -10.96 1.71 -13.81
C GLY A 320 -12.30 1.25 -13.21
N LEU A 321 -12.43 -0.04 -12.88
CA LEU A 321 -13.50 -0.58 -12.05
C LEU A 321 -12.97 -1.71 -11.15
N ARG A 322 -13.19 -1.60 -9.84
CA ARG A 322 -12.95 -2.65 -8.84
C ARG A 322 -14.25 -3.06 -8.18
N MET A 323 -14.48 -4.37 -8.10
CA MET A 323 -15.45 -4.96 -7.17
C MET A 323 -14.69 -5.89 -6.23
N MET A 324 -14.90 -5.74 -4.93
CA MET A 324 -14.17 -6.51 -3.93
C MET A 324 -15.09 -6.94 -2.79
N THR A 325 -14.99 -8.19 -2.41
CA THR A 325 -15.60 -8.75 -1.21
C THR A 325 -14.49 -9.17 -0.26
N VAL A 326 -14.45 -8.55 0.92
CA VAL A 326 -13.52 -8.89 2.00
C VAL A 326 -14.21 -9.89 2.92
N GLU A 327 -13.76 -11.14 2.85
CA GLU A 327 -14.40 -12.29 3.48
C GLU A 327 -13.86 -12.54 4.90
N ASP A 328 -12.58 -12.21 5.15
CA ASP A 328 -11.99 -12.35 6.49
C ASP A 328 -12.33 -11.13 7.36
N PRO A 329 -12.99 -11.30 8.52
CA PRO A 329 -13.39 -10.20 9.38
C PRO A 329 -12.20 -9.42 9.95
N ARG A 330 -11.01 -10.01 9.99
CA ARG A 330 -9.78 -9.32 10.42
C ARG A 330 -9.31 -8.28 9.40
N LEU A 331 -9.71 -8.39 8.14
CA LEU A 331 -9.49 -7.37 7.11
C LEU A 331 -10.70 -6.46 6.91
N ALA A 332 -11.92 -6.88 7.27
CA ALA A 332 -13.09 -6.02 7.17
C ALA A 332 -12.94 -4.73 8.00
N VAL A 333 -12.18 -4.78 9.10
CA VAL A 333 -11.88 -3.62 9.96
C VAL A 333 -11.18 -2.47 9.23
N LEU A 334 -10.48 -2.74 8.12
CA LEU A 334 -9.83 -1.71 7.30
C LEU A 334 -10.83 -0.69 6.75
N TYR A 335 -12.09 -1.09 6.65
CA TYR A 335 -13.17 -0.30 6.09
C TYR A 335 -14.21 0.15 7.13
N ASP A 336 -14.10 -0.25 8.41
CA ASP A 336 -15.10 0.04 9.45
C ASP A 336 -15.30 1.55 9.67
N ARG A 337 -14.21 2.33 9.72
CA ARG A 337 -14.34 3.78 9.84
C ARG A 337 -14.94 4.40 8.58
N LEU A 338 -14.50 3.92 7.42
CA LEU A 338 -14.94 4.44 6.13
C LEU A 338 -16.43 4.14 5.88
N SER A 339 -16.92 2.98 6.26
CA SER A 339 -18.34 2.61 6.12
C SER A 339 -19.26 3.44 7.02
N ARG A 340 -18.79 3.91 8.18
CA ARG A 340 -19.53 4.77 9.12
C ARG A 340 -19.48 6.25 8.74
N ASP A 341 -18.30 6.73 8.36
CA ASP A 341 -18.02 8.16 8.18
C ASP A 341 -17.93 8.59 6.69
N GLY A 342 -17.99 7.64 5.75
CA GLY A 342 -17.54 7.82 4.36
C GLY A 342 -18.44 8.69 3.47
N ALA A 343 -19.70 8.94 3.83
CA ALA A 343 -20.53 9.92 3.14
C ALA A 343 -21.72 10.40 3.98
N LYS A 344 -22.35 11.49 3.50
CA LYS A 344 -23.66 11.97 3.99
C LYS A 344 -24.80 11.00 3.66
N ASP A 345 -24.62 10.22 2.59
CA ASP A 345 -25.60 9.35 1.96
C ASP A 345 -25.46 7.93 2.50
N ALA A 346 -26.08 7.66 3.65
CA ALA A 346 -26.07 6.34 4.28
C ALA A 346 -26.86 5.33 3.45
N VAL A 347 -26.25 4.17 3.18
CA VAL A 347 -26.91 3.00 2.61
C VAL A 347 -27.64 2.25 3.71
N LYS A 348 -28.89 1.87 3.46
CA LYS A 348 -29.70 1.09 4.40
C LYS A 348 -30.00 -0.29 3.83
N ALA A 349 -29.92 -1.31 4.66
CA ALA A 349 -30.35 -2.68 4.36
C ALA A 349 -31.49 -3.06 5.31
N GLY A 350 -32.73 -2.84 4.88
CA GLY A 350 -33.91 -3.08 5.73
C GLY A 350 -33.80 -2.39 7.10
N ASP A 351 -34.36 -3.02 8.14
CA ASP A 351 -34.41 -2.45 9.48
C ASP A 351 -33.11 -2.65 10.28
N GLN A 352 -32.24 -3.65 10.06
CA GLN A 352 -31.01 -3.85 10.88
C GLN A 352 -29.77 -4.58 10.26
N ASP A 353 -29.61 -4.76 8.94
CA ASP A 353 -28.59 -5.73 8.44
C ASP A 353 -27.30 -5.14 7.82
N GLY A 354 -26.87 -3.95 8.23
CA GLY A 354 -25.56 -3.40 7.84
C GLY A 354 -25.50 -1.89 7.69
N TYR A 355 -24.32 -1.39 7.35
CA TYR A 355 -24.02 0.04 7.22
C TYR A 355 -23.05 0.28 6.06
N GLY A 356 -23.11 1.47 5.48
CA GLY A 356 -22.29 1.81 4.34
C GLY A 356 -22.70 3.13 3.72
N PHE A 357 -22.12 3.43 2.56
CA PHE A 357 -22.36 4.66 1.85
C PHE A 357 -22.23 4.47 0.33
N VAL A 358 -22.71 5.47 -0.41
CA VAL A 358 -22.39 5.63 -1.83
C VAL A 358 -21.96 7.05 -2.11
N ARG A 359 -20.85 7.18 -2.82
CA ARG A 359 -20.28 8.38 -3.42
C ARG A 359 -20.18 8.20 -4.94
N ASP A 360 -19.65 9.22 -5.61
CA ASP A 360 -19.50 9.20 -7.06
C ASP A 360 -18.40 8.25 -7.55
N ASP A 361 -17.39 8.02 -6.73
CA ASP A 361 -16.21 7.19 -7.00
C ASP A 361 -16.23 5.84 -6.26
N MET A 362 -17.01 5.71 -5.18
CA MET A 362 -17.04 4.49 -4.37
C MET A 362 -18.41 4.22 -3.75
N GLY A 363 -18.80 2.95 -3.76
CA GLY A 363 -19.88 2.39 -2.97
C GLY A 363 -19.34 1.30 -2.05
N LEU A 364 -19.69 1.36 -0.78
CA LEU A 364 -19.19 0.44 0.23
C LEU A 364 -20.34 0.04 1.16
N PHE A 365 -20.42 -1.24 1.47
CA PHE A 365 -21.41 -1.78 2.39
C PHE A 365 -20.80 -2.88 3.26
N GLN A 366 -21.12 -2.86 4.55
CA GLN A 366 -20.67 -3.84 5.53
C GLN A 366 -21.88 -4.50 6.19
N ALA A 367 -21.86 -5.83 6.25
CA ALA A 367 -22.90 -6.64 6.90
C ALA A 367 -22.28 -7.76 7.74
N GLU A 368 -23.01 -8.19 8.77
CA GLU A 368 -22.64 -9.32 9.60
C GLU A 368 -23.09 -10.61 8.90
N CYS A 369 -22.15 -11.53 8.67
CA CYS A 369 -22.39 -12.83 8.06
C CYS A 369 -22.04 -13.95 9.06
N GLN A 370 -22.29 -15.21 8.70
CA GLN A 370 -21.95 -16.35 9.56
C GLN A 370 -20.45 -16.42 9.90
N THR A 371 -19.60 -15.91 9.00
CA THR A 371 -18.15 -15.84 9.17
C THR A 371 -17.68 -14.59 9.91
N GLY A 372 -18.60 -13.70 10.30
CA GLY A 372 -18.34 -12.39 10.89
C GLY A 372 -18.61 -11.25 9.93
N GLN A 373 -18.11 -10.06 10.26
CA GLN A 373 -18.24 -8.86 9.44
C GLN A 373 -17.60 -9.04 8.05
N VAL A 374 -18.38 -8.83 6.99
CA VAL A 374 -17.94 -8.85 5.59
C VAL A 374 -18.06 -7.44 5.00
N THR A 375 -17.11 -7.07 4.14
CA THR A 375 -17.16 -5.81 3.38
C THR A 375 -17.39 -6.06 1.90
N PHE A 376 -18.34 -5.35 1.31
CA PHE A 376 -18.60 -5.31 -0.12
C PHE A 376 -18.25 -3.92 -0.65
N LEU A 377 -17.43 -3.86 -1.70
CA LEU A 377 -16.94 -2.62 -2.28
C LEU A 377 -17.13 -2.63 -3.80
N VAL A 378 -17.58 -1.49 -4.34
CA VAL A 378 -17.57 -1.17 -5.76
C VAL A 378 -16.92 0.20 -5.92
N ARG A 379 -15.83 0.29 -6.68
CA ARG A 379 -15.12 1.56 -6.95
C ARG A 379 -14.93 1.73 -8.45
N ALA A 380 -15.15 2.95 -8.94
CA ALA A 380 -14.81 3.34 -10.30
C ALA A 380 -13.87 4.55 -10.26
N GLU A 381 -12.84 4.55 -11.09
CA GLU A 381 -11.85 5.62 -11.15
C GLU A 381 -12.51 6.97 -11.54
N ASP A 382 -11.96 8.06 -10.97
CA ASP A 382 -12.29 9.47 -11.21
C ASP A 382 -13.75 9.93 -10.99
N GLY A 383 -14.63 9.08 -10.46
CA GLY A 383 -16.03 9.45 -10.23
C GLY A 383 -16.77 9.84 -11.51
N ASP A 384 -16.21 9.52 -12.68
CA ASP A 384 -16.78 9.81 -14.00
C ASP A 384 -18.09 9.05 -14.24
N ARG A 385 -18.35 8.02 -13.43
CA ARG A 385 -19.48 7.10 -13.61
C ARG A 385 -20.21 6.78 -12.30
N PRO A 386 -20.75 7.81 -11.61
CA PRO A 386 -21.43 7.62 -10.34
C PRO A 386 -22.72 6.77 -10.47
N GLY A 387 -23.30 6.76 -11.68
CA GLY A 387 -24.46 5.93 -12.02
C GLY A 387 -24.15 4.43 -12.04
N ASP A 388 -22.92 4.06 -12.36
CA ASP A 388 -22.52 2.66 -12.46
C ASP A 388 -22.36 2.05 -11.07
N ILE A 389 -21.71 2.76 -10.15
CA ILE A 389 -21.59 2.37 -8.74
C ILE A 389 -22.97 2.19 -8.12
N ARG A 390 -23.87 3.17 -8.30
CA ARG A 390 -25.26 3.10 -7.81
C ARG A 390 -26.05 1.93 -8.40
N THR A 391 -25.73 1.49 -9.62
CA THR A 391 -26.41 0.35 -10.27
C THR A 391 -25.82 -0.99 -9.83
N LEU A 392 -24.51 -1.05 -9.67
CA LEU A 392 -23.76 -2.27 -9.40
C LEU A 392 -23.83 -2.66 -7.93
N LEU A 393 -23.65 -1.72 -7.00
CA LEU A 393 -23.51 -2.03 -5.57
C LEU A 393 -24.67 -2.88 -5.02
N PRO A 394 -25.97 -2.55 -5.25
CA PRO A 394 -27.05 -3.37 -4.70
C PRO A 394 -27.10 -4.79 -5.26
N ARG A 395 -26.76 -4.95 -6.55
CA ARG A 395 -26.76 -6.26 -7.20
C ARG A 395 -25.56 -7.10 -6.76
N TYR A 396 -24.40 -6.44 -6.61
CA TYR A 396 -23.18 -7.08 -6.14
C TYR A 396 -23.33 -7.57 -4.71
N VAL A 397 -23.83 -6.72 -3.81
CA VAL A 397 -24.09 -7.08 -2.41
C VAL A 397 -25.06 -8.26 -2.33
N ALA A 398 -26.19 -8.21 -3.04
CA ALA A 398 -27.15 -9.32 -3.03
C ALA A 398 -26.51 -10.65 -3.49
N ALA A 399 -25.73 -10.62 -4.57
CA ALA A 399 -25.14 -11.83 -5.13
C ALA A 399 -24.03 -12.43 -4.25
N GLU A 400 -23.14 -11.60 -3.68
CA GLU A 400 -22.06 -12.08 -2.82
C GLU A 400 -22.56 -12.44 -1.42
N ALA A 401 -23.58 -11.76 -0.90
CA ALA A 401 -24.23 -12.12 0.37
C ALA A 401 -24.85 -13.52 0.33
N ASP A 402 -25.52 -13.86 -0.77
CA ASP A 402 -26.08 -15.19 -1.00
C ASP A 402 -24.97 -16.26 -1.04
N ARG A 403 -23.83 -15.97 -1.68
CA ARG A 403 -22.67 -16.87 -1.74
C ARG A 403 -22.06 -17.12 -0.36
N LEU A 404 -21.95 -16.07 0.46
CA LEU A 404 -21.32 -16.11 1.78
C LEU A 404 -22.26 -16.54 2.89
N GLY A 405 -23.54 -16.77 2.59
CA GLY A 405 -24.53 -17.17 3.60
C GLY A 405 -24.85 -16.06 4.61
N CYS A 406 -24.72 -14.79 4.20
CA CYS A 406 -25.15 -13.63 5.00
C CYS A 406 -26.69 -13.52 5.07
N GLY A 407 -27.41 -14.34 4.30
CA GLY A 407 -28.84 -14.19 4.05
C GLY A 407 -29.12 -13.22 2.90
N PRO A 408 -30.39 -13.09 2.49
CA PRO A 408 -30.77 -12.20 1.40
C PRO A 408 -30.58 -10.74 1.83
N LEU A 409 -29.52 -10.10 1.34
CA LEU A 409 -29.27 -8.68 1.58
C LEU A 409 -29.81 -7.85 0.41
N HIS A 410 -30.80 -7.00 0.73
CA HIS A 410 -31.36 -6.03 -0.20
C HIS A 410 -31.10 -4.61 0.31
N ILE A 411 -30.07 -3.98 -0.27
CA ILE A 411 -29.71 -2.61 0.09
C ILE A 411 -30.49 -1.59 -0.75
N THR A 412 -30.93 -0.53 -0.10
CA THR A 412 -31.56 0.63 -0.75
C THR A 412 -30.60 1.79 -0.67
N LEU A 413 -30.32 2.40 -1.83
CA LEU A 413 -29.47 3.58 -1.93
C LEU A 413 -30.31 4.86 -1.77
N PRO A 414 -29.75 5.92 -1.18
CA PRO A 414 -30.39 7.23 -1.18
C PRO A 414 -30.60 7.74 -2.61
N ALA A 415 -31.67 8.51 -2.81
CA ALA A 415 -31.95 9.16 -4.08
C ALA A 415 -30.81 10.14 -4.44
N LYS A 416 -30.57 10.36 -5.73
CA LYS A 416 -29.58 11.35 -6.18
C LYS A 416 -29.93 12.72 -5.59
N GLY A 417 -28.99 13.32 -4.85
CA GLY A 417 -29.07 14.68 -4.35
C GLY A 417 -28.95 15.72 -5.46
#